data_AF-A0A373B4G1-F1
#
_entry.id   AF-A0A373B4G1-F1
#
_cell.length_a   1.000
_cell.length_b   1.000
_cell.length_c   1.000
_cell.angle_alpha   90.00
_cell.angle_beta   90.00
_cell.angle_gamma   90.00
#
_symmetry.space_group_name_H-M   'P 1'
#
loop_
_entity.id
_entity.type
_entity.pdbx_description
1 polymer ?
#
loop_
_entity_poly.entity_id
_entity_poly.type
_entity_poly.pdbx_seq_one_letter_code
_entity_poly.pdbx_strand_id
1 'polypeptide(L)'
;MKHSIIYISTTSSYLEQIIDKKRLRIFAGDFILNHASEEVQIFYKVLDDETLRELSNLPLIINDDSNILRILKIKKAIYDSKNSIIEITFHESLTEHPKRNDVLEIDKIKEFKRGESNIIVQIITAELSDFIWQLTDNYDKDDFEKSQKQFVDKITKNNERNYSNVETLPSFFDQLAIILKSNQYQYFKERFFRGHSSIRYRLEPSNYRFHSGKRIYLDNEDKLFRELIINEPIHFQNDKNALEILTRMQHFGLPTRLLDVTLNPLTALYFACSSKDSEDGEVIIILPNQNNIKYYDSDTVSCLTNLAKMNMHDKNDIENYLLTKPTPKKLNYRKTSHKKFLHFIKEDKPYFQNLINTSDLTRIVCIKSKLNNERIAAQTGAFLLFGIKSRMNEKSDYNYKIHRIRINKGSKANILKELDLVNINSRTIYPTLENTAKYLLEKYK
;
A
#
# COMPACT_ATOMS: atom_id res chain seq x y z
N MET A 1 -15.12 22.95 -11.00
CA MET A 1 -15.04 22.29 -9.67
C MET A 1 -14.70 20.83 -9.88
N LYS A 2 -13.88 20.24 -9.00
CA LYS A 2 -13.57 18.81 -9.00
C LYS A 2 -14.37 18.15 -7.89
N HIS A 3 -15.12 17.09 -8.19
CA HIS A 3 -16.00 16.42 -7.22
C HIS A 3 -15.50 15.01 -6.94
N SER A 4 -15.35 14.65 -5.66
CA SER A 4 -14.87 13.31 -5.28
C SER A 4 -16.04 12.42 -4.90
N ILE A 5 -16.05 11.20 -5.43
CA ILE A 5 -17.05 10.19 -5.10
C ILE A 5 -16.39 8.92 -4.62
N ILE A 6 -17.15 8.07 -3.94
CA ILE A 6 -16.73 6.71 -3.65
C ILE A 6 -17.39 5.79 -4.66
N TYR A 7 -16.59 4.98 -5.34
CA TYR A 7 -17.02 4.00 -6.32
C TYR A 7 -16.67 2.59 -5.85
N ILE A 8 -17.65 1.69 -5.83
CA ILE A 8 -17.47 0.29 -5.48
C ILE A 8 -17.79 -0.59 -6.68
N SER A 9 -16.84 -1.45 -7.05
CA SER A 9 -17.07 -2.56 -7.99
C SER A 9 -17.09 -3.87 -7.23
N THR A 10 -18.17 -4.67 -7.36
CA THR A 10 -18.31 -5.94 -6.64
C THR A 10 -19.12 -6.99 -7.42
N THR A 11 -19.24 -8.21 -6.89
CA THR A 11 -20.14 -9.25 -7.42
C THR A 11 -21.56 -9.02 -6.93
N SER A 12 -22.58 -9.47 -7.67
CA SER A 12 -23.98 -9.40 -7.19
C SER A 12 -24.18 -10.17 -5.88
N SER A 13 -23.56 -11.35 -5.74
CA SER A 13 -23.62 -12.15 -4.50
C SER A 13 -23.00 -11.44 -3.29
N TYR A 14 -21.92 -10.70 -3.47
CA TYR A 14 -21.29 -9.95 -2.38
C TYR A 14 -22.07 -8.66 -2.07
N LEU A 15 -22.66 -8.03 -3.08
CA LEU A 15 -23.56 -6.89 -2.92
C LEU A 15 -24.77 -7.24 -2.05
N GLU A 16 -25.43 -8.38 -2.30
CA GLU A 16 -26.55 -8.85 -1.47
C GLU A 16 -26.16 -8.94 0.01
N GLN A 17 -24.96 -9.46 0.31
CA GLN A 17 -24.46 -9.53 1.69
C GLN A 17 -24.21 -8.16 2.32
N ILE A 18 -23.75 -7.19 1.53
CA ILE A 18 -23.52 -5.81 1.97
C ILE A 18 -24.84 -5.14 2.31
N ILE A 19 -25.84 -5.27 1.43
CA ILE A 19 -27.17 -4.67 1.58
C ILE A 19 -27.89 -5.29 2.77
N ASP A 20 -27.94 -6.63 2.86
CA ASP A 20 -28.60 -7.36 3.96
C ASP A 20 -28.03 -6.96 5.33
N LYS A 21 -26.70 -6.87 5.44
CA LYS A 21 -26.03 -6.48 6.69
C LYS A 21 -25.98 -4.97 6.92
N LYS A 22 -26.41 -4.15 5.94
CA LYS A 22 -26.24 -2.68 5.91
C LYS A 22 -24.81 -2.23 6.23
N ARG A 23 -23.84 -3.06 5.85
CA ARG A 23 -22.44 -2.90 6.27
C ARG A 23 -21.48 -3.54 5.29
N LEU A 24 -20.41 -2.82 5.00
CA LEU A 24 -19.26 -3.28 4.25
C LEU A 24 -18.01 -3.30 5.14
N ARG A 25 -17.23 -4.38 5.05
CA ARG A 25 -15.89 -4.46 5.60
C ARG A 25 -14.89 -4.74 4.49
N ILE A 26 -13.85 -3.92 4.42
CA ILE A 26 -12.75 -4.09 3.47
C ILE A 26 -11.43 -4.00 4.20
N PHE A 27 -10.38 -4.60 3.64
CA PHE A 27 -9.02 -4.27 4.08
C PHE A 27 -8.65 -2.87 3.62
N ALA A 28 -7.87 -2.15 4.43
CA ALA A 28 -7.42 -0.80 4.11
C ALA A 28 -6.59 -0.72 2.83
N GLY A 29 -5.91 -1.80 2.46
CA GLY A 29 -5.24 -1.92 1.17
C GLY A 29 -6.22 -1.88 0.00
N ASP A 30 -7.45 -2.38 0.14
CA ASP A 30 -8.48 -2.34 -0.92
C ASP A 30 -9.10 -0.95 -1.12
N PHE A 31 -8.69 0.04 -0.32
CA PHE A 31 -9.08 1.44 -0.46
C PHE A 31 -8.13 2.19 -1.42
N ILE A 32 -8.59 2.36 -2.66
CA ILE A 32 -7.83 2.92 -3.80
C ILE A 32 -8.04 4.42 -3.90
N LEU A 33 -6.96 5.16 -4.14
CA LEU A 33 -6.96 6.61 -4.25
C LEU A 33 -6.31 7.12 -5.54
N ASN A 34 -5.85 6.23 -6.43
CA ASN A 34 -5.05 6.61 -7.60
C ASN A 34 -5.81 7.52 -8.59
N HIS A 35 -7.14 7.46 -8.57
CA HIS A 35 -8.03 8.27 -9.41
C HIS A 35 -8.62 9.47 -8.65
N ALA A 36 -8.14 9.72 -7.42
CA ALA A 36 -8.51 10.89 -6.64
C ALA A 36 -7.54 12.05 -6.89
N SER A 37 -7.93 13.27 -6.53
CA SER A 37 -7.05 14.43 -6.56
C SER A 37 -5.82 14.24 -5.66
N GLU A 38 -4.76 15.00 -5.93
CA GLU A 38 -3.52 14.93 -5.14
C GLU A 38 -3.77 15.23 -3.65
N GLU A 39 -4.66 16.19 -3.38
CA GLU A 39 -5.06 16.58 -2.03
C GLU A 39 -5.76 15.43 -1.29
N VAL A 40 -6.66 14.71 -1.96
CA VAL A 40 -7.36 13.54 -1.40
C VAL A 40 -6.40 12.37 -1.18
N GLN A 41 -5.49 12.14 -2.12
CA GLN A 41 -4.45 11.11 -1.98
C GLN A 41 -3.56 11.37 -0.75
N ILE A 42 -3.15 12.62 -0.55
CA ILE A 42 -2.35 13.03 0.61
C ILE A 42 -3.17 12.92 1.90
N PHE A 43 -4.42 13.41 1.90
CA PHE A 43 -5.27 13.41 3.10
C PHE A 43 -5.47 11.99 3.65
N TYR A 44 -5.81 11.04 2.78
CA TYR A 44 -6.05 9.66 3.17
C TYR A 44 -4.78 8.83 3.31
N LYS A 45 -3.57 9.41 3.25
CA LYS A 45 -2.35 8.75 3.76
C LYS A 45 -2.50 8.40 5.24
N VAL A 46 -3.22 9.23 5.97
CA VAL A 46 -3.65 9.00 7.36
C VAL A 46 -5.05 8.39 7.33
N LEU A 47 -5.21 7.22 7.95
CA LEU A 47 -6.48 6.54 8.17
C LEU A 47 -6.80 6.49 9.65
N ASP A 48 -7.85 7.18 10.05
CA ASP A 48 -8.38 7.17 11.40
C ASP A 48 -9.88 7.46 11.38
N ASP A 49 -10.51 7.40 12.55
CA ASP A 49 -11.95 7.68 12.65
C ASP A 49 -12.33 9.12 12.32
N GLU A 50 -11.38 10.07 12.27
CA GLU A 50 -11.66 11.47 11.95
C GLU A 50 -11.66 11.69 10.43
N THR A 51 -10.61 11.25 9.75
CA THR A 51 -10.45 11.24 8.30
C THR A 51 -11.52 10.38 7.63
N LEU A 52 -11.85 9.22 8.20
CA LEU A 52 -12.89 8.35 7.66
C LEU A 52 -14.31 8.89 7.87
N ARG A 53 -14.57 9.70 8.90
CA ARG A 53 -15.87 10.38 9.03
C ARG A 53 -16.17 11.22 7.80
N GLU A 54 -15.17 11.83 7.19
CA GLU A 54 -15.36 12.62 5.98
C GLU A 54 -15.91 11.81 4.80
N LEU A 55 -15.78 10.48 4.80
CA LEU A 55 -16.42 9.64 3.78
C LEU A 55 -17.95 9.74 3.82
N SER A 56 -18.57 10.10 4.95
CA SER A 56 -20.03 10.31 5.00
C SER A 56 -20.50 11.50 4.15
N ASN A 57 -19.57 12.40 3.81
CA ASN A 57 -19.85 13.57 2.98
C ASN A 57 -19.74 13.26 1.48
N LEU A 58 -19.20 12.09 1.11
CA LEU A 58 -19.04 11.69 -0.28
C LEU A 58 -20.23 10.81 -0.73
N PRO A 59 -20.73 10.99 -1.96
CA PRO A 59 -21.73 10.10 -2.51
C PRO A 59 -21.06 8.74 -2.81
N LEU A 60 -21.79 7.66 -2.54
CA LEU A 60 -21.32 6.30 -2.77
C LEU A 60 -22.11 5.66 -3.91
N ILE A 61 -21.40 5.27 -4.97
CA ILE A 61 -21.94 4.54 -6.10
C ILE A 61 -21.43 3.10 -6.05
N ILE A 62 -22.34 2.13 -6.11
CA ILE A 62 -22.01 0.72 -6.23
C ILE A 62 -22.45 0.21 -7.59
N ASN A 63 -21.54 -0.50 -8.25
CA ASN A 63 -21.75 -1.20 -9.51
C ASN A 63 -21.40 -2.68 -9.32
N ASP A 64 -22.34 -3.55 -9.64
CA ASP A 64 -22.14 -4.99 -9.64
C ASP A 64 -22.16 -5.58 -11.06
N ASP A 65 -22.19 -6.90 -11.15
CA ASP A 65 -22.22 -7.62 -12.43
C ASP A 65 -23.62 -7.56 -13.11
N SER A 66 -24.65 -7.06 -12.41
CA SER A 66 -26.03 -6.91 -12.95
C SER A 66 -26.22 -5.69 -13.85
N ASN A 67 -25.19 -4.85 -13.98
CA ASN A 67 -25.22 -3.57 -14.70
C ASN A 67 -26.19 -2.51 -14.15
N ILE A 68 -26.70 -2.68 -12.93
CA ILE A 68 -27.51 -1.68 -12.22
C ILE A 68 -26.60 -0.83 -11.33
N LEU A 69 -26.73 0.49 -11.41
CA LEU A 69 -26.05 1.39 -10.49
C LEU A 69 -26.93 1.64 -9.26
N ARG A 70 -26.31 1.50 -8.09
CA ARG A 70 -26.94 1.72 -6.79
C ARG A 70 -26.26 2.88 -6.09
N ILE A 71 -27.03 3.86 -5.62
CA ILE A 71 -26.50 4.98 -4.85
C ILE A 71 -26.89 4.81 -3.39
N LEU A 72 -25.90 4.97 -2.51
CA LEU A 72 -26.04 4.84 -1.06
C LEU A 72 -25.47 6.07 -0.36
N LYS A 73 -25.98 6.35 0.84
CA LYS A 73 -25.36 7.33 1.74
C LYS A 73 -24.62 6.59 2.85
N ILE A 74 -23.35 6.95 3.04
CA ILE A 74 -22.55 6.43 4.16
C ILE A 74 -23.05 7.06 5.45
N LYS A 75 -23.41 6.21 6.41
CA LYS A 75 -23.80 6.62 7.76
C LYS A 75 -22.58 6.86 8.64
N LYS A 76 -21.62 5.93 8.59
CA LYS A 76 -20.40 5.98 9.41
C LYS A 76 -19.33 5.08 8.79
N ALA A 77 -18.09 5.54 8.85
CA ALA A 77 -16.91 4.71 8.59
C ALA A 77 -15.96 4.73 9.79
N ILE A 78 -15.34 3.59 10.10
CA ILE A 78 -14.45 3.38 11.26
C ILE A 78 -13.22 2.61 10.80
N TYR A 79 -12.05 2.92 11.39
CA TYR A 79 -10.81 2.20 11.12
C TYR A 79 -10.44 1.26 12.27
N ASP A 80 -10.38 -0.04 11.99
CA ASP A 80 -9.75 -1.03 12.86
C ASP A 80 -8.25 -1.10 12.52
N SER A 81 -7.45 -0.32 13.25
CA SER A 81 -5.99 -0.27 13.06
C SER A 81 -5.29 -1.59 13.35
N LYS A 82 -5.84 -2.43 14.23
CA LYS A 82 -5.23 -3.70 14.62
C LYS A 82 -5.26 -4.70 13.47
N ASN A 83 -6.36 -4.74 12.71
CA ASN A 83 -6.53 -5.67 11.60
C ASN A 83 -6.37 -5.02 10.23
N SER A 84 -6.14 -3.71 10.16
CA SER A 84 -6.15 -2.91 8.93
C SER A 84 -7.46 -3.05 8.16
N ILE A 85 -8.60 -2.98 8.87
CA ILE A 85 -9.94 -3.12 8.29
C ILE A 85 -10.67 -1.79 8.37
N ILE A 86 -11.34 -1.40 7.29
CA ILE A 86 -12.28 -0.28 7.26
C ILE A 86 -13.68 -0.88 7.28
N GLU A 87 -14.49 -0.43 8.25
CA GLU A 87 -15.90 -0.79 8.35
C GLU A 87 -16.75 0.42 7.94
N ILE A 88 -17.58 0.27 6.91
CA ILE A 88 -18.50 1.29 6.39
C ILE A 88 -19.93 0.81 6.62
N THR A 89 -20.77 1.67 7.19
CA THR A 89 -22.20 1.42 7.42
C THR A 89 -23.03 2.39 6.60
N PHE A 90 -24.19 1.96 6.13
CA PHE A 90 -25.02 2.71 5.19
C PHE A 90 -26.37 3.10 5.79
N HIS A 91 -26.98 4.16 5.26
CA HIS A 91 -28.39 4.47 5.49
C HIS A 91 -29.30 3.51 4.69
N GLU A 92 -30.56 3.40 5.10
CA GLU A 92 -31.52 2.46 4.47
C GLU A 92 -31.99 2.89 3.08
N SER A 93 -31.86 4.18 2.74
CA SER A 93 -32.29 4.73 1.46
C SER A 93 -31.37 4.29 0.32
N LEU A 94 -31.89 3.42 -0.54
CA LEU A 94 -31.25 2.96 -1.78
C LEU A 94 -32.01 3.54 -2.97
N THR A 95 -31.30 4.21 -3.88
CA THR A 95 -31.85 4.56 -5.20
C THR A 95 -31.18 3.73 -6.28
N GLU A 96 -31.98 3.16 -7.19
CA GLU A 96 -31.52 2.36 -8.32
C GLU A 96 -31.63 3.18 -9.60
N HIS A 97 -30.57 3.15 -10.41
CA HIS A 97 -30.52 3.84 -11.70
C HIS A 97 -30.04 2.88 -12.80
N PRO A 98 -30.74 2.80 -13.94
CA PRO A 98 -30.24 2.06 -15.09
C PRO A 98 -28.99 2.74 -15.65
N LYS A 99 -27.95 1.97 -15.99
CA LYS A 99 -26.78 2.53 -16.71
C LYS A 99 -27.23 3.11 -18.05
N ARG A 100 -26.88 4.36 -18.32
CA ARG A 100 -26.88 4.91 -19.68
C ARG A 100 -25.53 4.59 -20.32
N ASN A 101 -25.53 4.08 -21.55
CA ASN A 101 -24.31 3.76 -22.30
C ASN A 101 -23.52 5.01 -22.73
N ASP A 102 -24.03 6.20 -22.41
CA ASP A 102 -23.70 7.43 -23.10
C ASP A 102 -22.72 8.30 -22.30
N VAL A 103 -22.40 7.94 -21.04
CA VAL A 103 -21.60 8.80 -20.15
C VAL A 103 -20.75 7.97 -19.18
N LEU A 104 -19.46 8.36 -19.05
CA LEU A 104 -18.25 7.56 -18.83
C LEU A 104 -17.90 6.71 -20.07
N GLU A 105 -16.89 7.15 -20.82
CA GLU A 105 -16.31 6.34 -21.90
C GLU A 105 -16.07 4.91 -21.39
N ILE A 106 -16.60 3.93 -22.13
CA ILE A 106 -16.57 2.49 -21.81
C ILE A 106 -15.16 2.01 -21.44
N ASP A 107 -14.11 2.70 -21.89
CA ASP A 107 -12.73 2.39 -21.57
C ASP A 107 -12.30 2.81 -20.16
N LYS A 108 -12.78 3.93 -19.61
CA LYS A 108 -12.51 4.30 -18.20
C LYS A 108 -13.16 3.32 -17.23
N ILE A 109 -14.36 2.81 -17.53
CA ILE A 109 -15.04 1.81 -16.68
C ILE A 109 -14.28 0.47 -16.66
N LYS A 110 -13.58 0.09 -17.74
CA LYS A 110 -12.71 -1.10 -17.72
C LYS A 110 -11.56 -0.97 -16.70
N GLU A 111 -11.07 0.24 -16.45
CA GLU A 111 -10.10 0.54 -15.38
C GLU A 111 -10.71 0.46 -13.97
N PHE A 112 -12.03 0.39 -13.83
CA PHE A 112 -12.69 0.31 -12.53
C PHE A 112 -13.30 -1.06 -12.24
N LYS A 113 -13.08 -2.06 -13.12
CA LYS A 113 -13.58 -3.43 -12.94
C LYS A 113 -12.74 -4.21 -11.92
N ARG A 114 -13.44 -4.89 -11.01
CA ARG A 114 -12.84 -5.94 -10.18
C ARG A 114 -12.13 -6.99 -11.05
N GLY A 115 -10.87 -7.29 -10.71
CA GLY A 115 -10.13 -8.43 -11.28
C GLY A 115 -10.63 -9.74 -10.68
N GLU A 116 -9.72 -10.57 -10.17
CA GLU A 116 -10.09 -11.77 -9.40
C GLU A 116 -10.52 -11.47 -7.95
N SER A 117 -10.51 -10.18 -7.57
CA SER A 117 -10.98 -9.70 -6.27
C SER A 117 -12.51 -9.66 -6.17
N ASN A 118 -13.04 -9.94 -4.97
CA ASN A 118 -14.48 -9.88 -4.70
C ASN A 118 -15.03 -8.45 -4.67
N ILE A 119 -14.18 -7.49 -4.31
CA ILE A 119 -14.56 -6.08 -4.19
C ILE A 119 -13.35 -5.18 -4.44
N ILE A 120 -13.60 -4.02 -5.03
CA ILE A 120 -12.68 -2.90 -5.10
C ILE A 120 -13.43 -1.63 -4.66
N VAL A 121 -12.80 -0.81 -3.80
CA VAL A 121 -13.35 0.47 -3.35
C VAL A 121 -12.39 1.59 -3.75
N GLN A 122 -12.88 2.58 -4.49
CA GLN A 122 -12.06 3.67 -5.02
C GLN A 122 -12.66 5.02 -4.67
N ILE A 123 -11.81 6.02 -4.42
CA ILE A 123 -12.22 7.42 -4.54
C ILE A 123 -11.85 7.90 -5.94
N ILE A 124 -12.84 8.45 -6.64
CA ILE A 124 -12.67 9.02 -7.98
C ILE A 124 -12.99 10.51 -7.88
N THR A 125 -12.08 11.36 -8.33
CA THR A 125 -12.35 12.78 -8.48
C THR A 125 -12.76 13.07 -9.92
N ALA A 126 -14.07 13.22 -10.13
CA ALA A 126 -14.71 13.49 -11.41
C ALA A 126 -14.69 14.98 -11.78
N GLU A 127 -14.68 15.27 -13.07
CA GLU A 127 -14.86 16.62 -13.61
C GLU A 127 -16.35 16.93 -13.83
N LEU A 128 -16.68 18.22 -13.97
CA LEU A 128 -18.07 18.70 -14.13
C LEU A 128 -18.82 18.06 -15.31
N SER A 129 -18.11 17.58 -16.33
CA SER A 129 -18.67 16.93 -17.51
C SER A 129 -18.98 15.44 -17.32
N ASP A 130 -18.60 14.83 -16.20
CA ASP A 130 -18.77 13.39 -16.00
C ASP A 130 -20.19 13.02 -15.53
N PHE A 131 -20.70 11.85 -15.97
CA PHE A 131 -22.02 11.27 -15.62
C PHE A 131 -22.33 11.30 -14.12
N ILE A 132 -21.25 11.21 -13.33
CA ILE A 132 -21.29 11.14 -11.89
C ILE A 132 -21.97 12.39 -11.32
N TRP A 133 -21.77 13.55 -11.95
CA TRP A 133 -22.46 14.79 -11.58
C TRP A 133 -23.97 14.71 -11.84
N GLN A 134 -24.38 14.13 -12.96
CA GLN A 134 -25.79 13.95 -13.32
C GLN A 134 -26.51 12.90 -12.44
N LEU A 135 -25.82 11.85 -12.00
CA LEU A 135 -26.38 10.84 -11.10
C LEU A 135 -26.64 11.37 -9.68
N THR A 136 -25.88 12.39 -9.27
CA THR A 136 -26.05 13.05 -7.98
C THR A 136 -27.04 14.22 -8.01
N ASP A 137 -27.68 14.50 -9.15
CA ASP A 137 -28.58 15.66 -9.30
C ASP A 137 -29.85 15.59 -8.40
N ASN A 138 -30.24 14.38 -7.98
CA ASN A 138 -31.34 14.13 -7.04
C ASN A 138 -30.88 14.00 -5.57
N TYR A 139 -29.57 14.07 -5.28
CA TYR A 139 -29.10 14.30 -3.93
C TYR A 139 -29.35 15.77 -3.58
N ASP A 140 -29.79 16.05 -2.35
CA ASP A 140 -30.13 17.40 -1.87
C ASP A 140 -29.04 18.42 -2.28
N LYS A 141 -29.30 19.20 -3.33
CA LYS A 141 -28.28 20.03 -4.01
C LYS A 141 -27.65 21.04 -3.05
N ASP A 142 -28.42 21.49 -2.07
CA ASP A 142 -28.03 22.54 -1.13
C ASP A 142 -27.04 22.07 -0.04
N ASP A 143 -27.08 20.78 0.35
CA ASP A 143 -26.15 20.23 1.35
C ASP A 143 -24.86 19.68 0.70
N PHE A 144 -24.94 19.26 -0.57
CA PHE A 144 -23.85 18.59 -1.26
C PHE A 144 -22.71 19.52 -1.67
N GLU A 145 -23.01 20.65 -2.31
CA GLU A 145 -21.98 21.62 -2.71
C GLU A 145 -21.32 22.28 -1.48
N LYS A 146 -22.10 22.51 -0.42
CA LYS A 146 -21.62 23.06 0.85
C LYS A 146 -20.69 22.07 1.57
N SER A 147 -21.08 20.80 1.64
CA SER A 147 -20.26 19.72 2.22
C SER A 147 -18.96 19.51 1.43
N GLN A 148 -19.03 19.61 0.10
CA GLN A 148 -17.85 19.51 -0.78
C GLN A 148 -16.86 20.65 -0.54
N LYS A 149 -17.33 21.90 -0.47
CA LYS A 149 -16.44 23.06 -0.24
C LYS A 149 -15.78 23.00 1.13
N GLN A 150 -16.54 22.66 2.18
CA GLN A 150 -15.99 22.47 3.52
C GLN A 150 -14.96 21.33 3.58
N PHE A 151 -15.22 20.24 2.86
CA PHE A 151 -14.29 19.11 2.77
C PHE A 151 -12.98 19.49 2.07
N VAL A 152 -13.05 20.16 0.91
CA VAL A 152 -11.86 20.64 0.20
C VAL A 152 -11.07 21.64 1.05
N ASP A 153 -11.74 22.61 1.68
CA ASP A 153 -11.09 23.60 2.55
C ASP A 153 -10.39 22.95 3.76
N LYS A 154 -10.99 21.91 4.35
CA LYS A 154 -10.40 21.14 5.46
C LYS A 154 -9.16 20.36 5.02
N ILE A 155 -9.20 19.73 3.85
CA ILE A 155 -8.07 19.01 3.28
C ILE A 155 -6.89 19.96 3.03
N THR A 156 -7.14 21.09 2.36
CA THR A 156 -6.09 22.06 2.03
C THR A 156 -5.41 22.59 3.30
N LYS A 157 -6.20 22.94 4.33
CA LYS A 157 -5.66 23.44 5.61
C LYS A 157 -4.87 22.40 6.41
N ASN A 158 -5.26 21.12 6.37
CA ASN A 158 -4.55 20.05 7.08
C ASN A 158 -3.25 19.64 6.38
N ASN A 159 -3.22 19.70 5.05
CA ASN A 159 -2.06 19.27 4.26
C ASN A 159 -0.93 20.31 4.21
N GLU A 160 -1.22 21.61 4.40
CA GLU A 160 -0.21 22.69 4.39
C GLU A 160 0.56 22.85 5.71
N ARG A 161 0.25 22.03 6.74
CA ARG A 161 0.94 22.12 8.02
C ARG A 161 2.31 21.41 7.98
N ASN A 162 3.34 22.25 7.86
CA ASN A 162 4.65 22.12 8.51
C ASN A 162 5.61 21.04 8.01
N TYR A 163 6.23 21.24 6.84
CA TYR A 163 7.63 20.83 6.62
C TYR A 163 8.28 21.83 5.67
N SER A 164 9.37 22.48 6.11
CA SER A 164 10.22 23.25 5.20
C SER A 164 10.78 22.31 4.13
N ASN A 165 10.87 22.76 2.89
CA ASN A 165 11.47 21.96 1.84
C ASN A 165 12.97 21.81 2.10
N VAL A 166 13.49 20.60 1.97
CA VAL A 166 14.94 20.35 1.98
C VAL A 166 15.51 20.71 0.63
N GLU A 167 16.58 21.51 0.65
CA GLU A 167 17.24 22.02 -0.56
C GLU A 167 18.72 21.60 -0.65
N THR A 168 19.32 21.19 0.46
CA THR A 168 20.74 20.79 0.58
C THR A 168 20.91 19.64 1.57
N LEU A 169 22.03 18.92 1.48
CA LEU A 169 22.40 17.84 2.40
C LEU A 169 22.50 18.30 3.87
N PRO A 170 23.06 19.48 4.21
CA PRO A 170 22.97 20.01 5.57
C PRO A 170 21.53 20.21 6.05
N SER A 171 20.67 20.84 5.23
CA SER A 171 19.26 21.05 5.61
C SER A 171 18.50 19.73 5.82
N PHE A 172 18.88 18.68 5.09
CA PHE A 172 18.37 17.33 5.31
C PHE A 172 18.76 16.80 6.70
N PHE A 173 20.02 16.93 7.08
CA PHE A 173 20.50 16.49 8.40
C PHE A 173 19.87 17.27 9.55
N ASP A 174 19.65 18.57 9.38
CA ASP A 174 18.97 19.41 10.38
C ASP A 174 17.55 18.89 10.65
N GLN A 175 16.77 18.63 9.58
CA GLN A 175 15.44 18.06 9.72
C GLN A 175 15.45 16.66 10.31
N LEU A 176 16.37 15.81 9.85
CA LEU A 176 16.55 14.46 10.39
C LEU A 176 16.85 14.51 11.90
N ALA A 177 17.74 15.41 12.33
CA ALA A 177 18.10 15.57 13.73
C ALA A 177 16.90 16.00 14.60
N ILE A 178 16.05 16.91 14.11
CA ILE A 178 14.82 17.34 14.80
C ILE A 178 13.87 16.14 14.99
N ILE A 179 13.65 15.37 13.93
CA ILE A 179 12.77 14.19 13.98
C ILE A 179 13.34 13.13 14.92
N LEU A 180 14.65 12.85 14.86
CA LEU A 180 15.26 11.84 15.72
C LEU A 180 15.26 12.25 17.21
N LYS A 181 15.48 13.53 17.53
CA LYS A 181 15.44 14.03 18.91
C LYS A 181 14.03 13.97 19.51
N SER A 182 13.01 14.35 18.74
CA SER A 182 11.61 14.31 19.19
C SER A 182 11.05 12.88 19.39
N ASN A 183 11.77 11.86 18.91
CA ASN A 183 11.36 10.46 18.98
C ASN A 183 12.27 9.59 19.86
N GLN A 184 13.03 10.19 20.78
CA GLN A 184 13.93 9.46 21.69
C GLN A 184 13.22 8.56 22.73
N TYR A 185 11.89 8.50 22.75
CA TYR A 185 11.16 7.68 23.71
C TYR A 185 11.29 6.17 23.43
N GLN A 186 11.45 5.41 24.52
CA GLN A 186 11.87 4.01 24.69
C GLN A 186 11.24 2.93 23.79
N TYR A 187 10.15 3.24 23.06
CA TYR A 187 9.34 2.27 22.31
C TYR A 187 9.84 1.96 20.89
N PHE A 188 10.59 2.88 20.26
CA PHE A 188 11.03 2.76 18.87
C PHE A 188 12.56 2.78 18.77
N LYS A 189 13.18 1.60 18.95
CA LYS A 189 14.65 1.47 18.96
C LYS A 189 15.27 1.42 17.57
N GLU A 190 14.57 0.80 16.62
CA GLU A 190 15.03 0.65 15.24
C GLU A 190 14.40 1.73 14.34
N ARG A 191 15.10 2.01 13.24
CA ARG A 191 14.68 3.03 12.26
C ARG A 191 15.05 2.56 10.87
N PHE A 192 14.08 2.66 9.98
CA PHE A 192 14.21 2.30 8.57
C PHE A 192 13.87 3.53 7.72
N PHE A 193 14.50 3.63 6.58
CA PHE A 193 14.37 4.75 5.66
C PHE A 193 13.96 4.25 4.28
N ARG A 194 13.22 5.09 3.54
CA ARG A 194 12.90 4.84 2.13
C ARG A 194 12.83 6.15 1.37
N GLY A 195 13.44 6.19 0.20
CA GLY A 195 13.34 7.33 -0.72
C GLY A 195 12.24 7.12 -1.74
N HIS A 196 11.38 8.11 -1.90
CA HIS A 196 10.45 8.20 -3.02
C HIS A 196 10.80 9.43 -3.85
N SER A 197 10.96 9.24 -5.16
CA SER A 197 11.20 10.36 -6.07
C SER A 197 9.94 11.19 -6.36
N SER A 198 8.78 10.77 -5.89
CA SER A 198 7.53 11.49 -5.99
C SER A 198 6.75 11.37 -4.69
N ILE A 199 6.23 12.48 -4.19
CA ILE A 199 5.30 12.50 -3.04
C ILE A 199 3.99 11.73 -3.29
N ARG A 200 3.68 11.41 -4.56
CA ARG A 200 2.51 10.62 -4.97
C ARG A 200 2.71 9.12 -4.78
N TYR A 201 3.94 8.67 -4.56
CA TYR A 201 4.20 7.25 -4.34
C TYR A 201 3.66 6.79 -2.99
N ARG A 202 2.91 5.68 -3.02
CA ARG A 202 2.44 4.98 -1.82
C ARG A 202 3.52 4.06 -1.29
N LEU A 203 3.54 3.89 0.04
CA LEU A 203 4.35 2.88 0.73
C LEU A 203 3.75 1.49 0.53
N GLU A 204 3.79 1.03 -0.71
CA GLU A 204 3.19 -0.23 -1.13
C GLU A 204 4.16 -1.02 -2.00
N PRO A 205 4.33 -2.33 -1.71
CA PRO A 205 5.12 -3.24 -2.53
C PRO A 205 4.54 -3.38 -3.94
N SER A 206 5.37 -3.82 -4.88
CA SER A 206 5.06 -3.82 -6.31
C SER A 206 3.90 -4.74 -6.68
N ASN A 207 3.72 -5.88 -6.00
CA ASN A 207 2.61 -6.80 -6.30
C ASN A 207 1.24 -6.24 -5.91
N TYR A 208 1.16 -5.34 -4.91
CA TYR A 208 -0.10 -4.72 -4.47
C TYR A 208 -0.53 -3.53 -5.34
N ARG A 209 0.36 -3.05 -6.24
CA ARG A 209 0.08 -1.90 -7.11
C ARG A 209 -0.94 -2.23 -8.19
N PHE A 210 -1.80 -1.27 -8.48
CA PHE A 210 -2.79 -1.37 -9.56
C PHE A 210 -2.16 -1.06 -10.91
N HIS A 211 -2.55 -1.86 -11.91
CA HIS A 211 -2.19 -1.73 -13.31
C HIS A 211 -3.49 -1.76 -14.10
N SER A 212 -3.84 -0.64 -14.75
CA SER A 212 -5.11 -0.48 -15.48
C SER A 212 -6.32 -0.97 -14.66
N GLY A 213 -6.39 -0.57 -13.39
CA GLY A 213 -7.51 -0.93 -12.51
C GLY A 213 -7.42 -2.26 -11.76
N LYS A 214 -6.43 -3.10 -12.07
CA LYS A 214 -6.34 -4.47 -11.52
C LYS A 214 -5.03 -4.69 -10.78
N ARG A 215 -5.05 -5.59 -9.79
CA ARG A 215 -3.81 -6.08 -9.14
C ARG A 215 -3.28 -7.31 -9.85
N ILE A 216 -2.91 -7.15 -11.11
CA ILE A 216 -2.50 -8.27 -11.97
C ILE A 216 -1.40 -9.14 -11.34
N TYR A 217 -0.48 -8.55 -10.59
CA TYR A 217 0.61 -9.28 -9.94
C TYR A 217 0.19 -9.92 -8.61
N LEU A 218 -0.73 -9.34 -7.85
CA LEU A 218 -1.28 -9.99 -6.65
C LEU A 218 -2.16 -11.19 -7.04
N ASP A 219 -3.02 -10.99 -8.05
CA ASP A 219 -3.96 -11.99 -8.57
C ASP A 219 -3.20 -13.21 -9.14
N ASN A 220 -1.99 -13.00 -9.67
CA ASN A 220 -1.13 -14.06 -10.23
C ASN A 220 0.14 -14.34 -9.40
N GLU A 221 0.21 -13.90 -8.13
CA GLU A 221 1.42 -13.99 -7.31
C GLU A 221 1.96 -15.42 -7.22
N ASP A 222 1.07 -16.42 -7.10
CA ASP A 222 1.46 -17.82 -6.98
C ASP A 222 1.92 -18.45 -8.29
N LYS A 223 1.37 -17.99 -9.42
CA LYS A 223 1.84 -18.38 -10.75
C LYS A 223 3.23 -17.79 -11.00
N LEU A 224 3.41 -16.49 -10.77
CA LEU A 224 4.69 -15.81 -10.90
C LEU A 224 5.78 -16.46 -10.02
N PHE A 225 5.42 -16.82 -8.78
CA PHE A 225 6.31 -17.52 -7.87
C PHE A 225 6.79 -18.86 -8.45
N ARG A 226 5.88 -19.68 -9.00
CA ARG A 226 6.22 -21.00 -9.54
C ARG A 226 6.95 -20.91 -10.87
N GLU A 227 6.46 -20.09 -11.79
CA GLU A 227 7.02 -19.93 -13.14
C GLU A 227 8.49 -19.50 -13.06
N LEU A 228 8.85 -18.55 -12.20
CA LEU A 228 10.26 -18.13 -12.10
C LEU A 228 11.16 -19.25 -11.55
N ILE A 229 10.68 -20.05 -10.60
CA ILE A 229 11.45 -21.21 -10.08
C ILE A 229 11.59 -22.31 -11.14
N ILE A 230 10.53 -22.57 -11.92
CA ILE A 230 10.54 -23.56 -13.00
C ILE A 230 11.54 -23.18 -14.08
N ASN A 231 11.56 -21.89 -14.48
CA ASN A 231 12.42 -21.42 -15.55
C ASN A 231 13.87 -21.19 -15.11
N GLU A 232 14.11 -20.82 -13.84
CA GLU A 232 15.44 -20.47 -13.32
C GLU A 232 15.87 -21.30 -12.08
N PRO A 233 15.74 -22.64 -12.08
CA PRO A 233 15.86 -23.46 -10.86
C PRO A 233 17.24 -23.40 -10.20
N ILE A 234 18.30 -23.27 -10.99
CA ILE A 234 19.70 -23.19 -10.50
C ILE A 234 19.86 -21.98 -9.58
N HIS A 235 19.21 -20.86 -9.92
CA HIS A 235 19.30 -19.64 -9.12
C HIS A 235 18.64 -19.77 -7.75
N PHE A 236 17.70 -20.70 -7.56
CA PHE A 236 16.97 -20.90 -6.29
C PHE A 236 17.43 -22.13 -5.48
N GLN A 237 18.41 -22.90 -5.97
CA GLN A 237 18.81 -24.18 -5.38
C GLN A 237 19.23 -24.09 -3.89
N ASN A 238 19.79 -22.95 -3.49
CA ASN A 238 20.29 -22.73 -2.13
C ASN A 238 19.31 -21.95 -1.22
N ASP A 239 18.17 -21.51 -1.74
CA ASP A 239 17.20 -20.74 -0.97
C ASP A 239 16.37 -21.69 -0.09
N LYS A 240 16.49 -21.53 1.23
CA LYS A 240 15.98 -22.52 2.19
C LYS A 240 14.51 -22.34 2.54
N ASN A 241 13.97 -21.15 2.30
CA ASN A 241 12.64 -20.77 2.73
C ASN A 241 12.02 -19.74 1.78
N ALA A 242 10.71 -19.55 1.91
CA ALA A 242 9.93 -18.63 1.09
C ALA A 242 10.42 -17.17 1.17
N LEU A 243 11.02 -16.73 2.29
CA LEU A 243 11.59 -15.38 2.39
C LEU A 243 12.83 -15.22 1.50
N GLU A 244 13.75 -16.19 1.53
CA GLU A 244 14.96 -16.17 0.70
C GLU A 244 14.61 -16.17 -0.79
N ILE A 245 13.63 -17.01 -1.18
CA ILE A 245 13.09 -17.04 -2.54
C ILE A 245 12.49 -15.67 -2.93
N LEU A 246 11.57 -15.12 -2.13
CA LEU A 246 10.95 -13.81 -2.44
C LEU A 246 11.97 -12.67 -2.50
N THR A 247 13.00 -12.72 -1.66
CA THR A 247 14.09 -11.73 -1.67
C THR A 247 14.86 -11.79 -2.98
N ARG A 248 15.15 -13.01 -3.48
CA ARG A 248 15.80 -13.21 -4.77
C ARG A 248 14.92 -12.77 -5.94
N MET A 249 13.63 -13.10 -5.89
CA MET A 249 12.64 -12.65 -6.88
C MET A 249 12.59 -11.11 -6.96
N GLN A 250 12.50 -10.43 -5.82
CA GLN A 250 12.54 -8.96 -5.73
C GLN A 250 13.84 -8.38 -6.28
N HIS A 251 14.99 -9.02 -6.01
CA HIS A 251 16.30 -8.59 -6.51
C HIS A 251 16.35 -8.54 -8.05
N PHE A 252 15.78 -9.54 -8.71
CA PHE A 252 15.66 -9.61 -10.17
C PHE A 252 14.45 -8.86 -10.75
N GLY A 253 13.70 -8.13 -9.90
CA GLY A 253 12.63 -7.23 -10.34
C GLY A 253 11.25 -7.88 -10.48
N LEU A 254 11.08 -9.14 -10.07
CA LEU A 254 9.75 -9.74 -10.02
C LEU A 254 8.92 -9.05 -8.94
N PRO A 255 7.66 -8.64 -9.21
CA PRO A 255 6.81 -8.03 -8.20
C PRO A 255 6.53 -8.99 -7.02
N THR A 256 6.90 -8.59 -5.80
CA THR A 256 6.66 -9.37 -4.59
C THR A 256 5.94 -8.53 -3.53
N ARG A 257 5.54 -9.19 -2.44
CA ARG A 257 4.99 -8.58 -1.21
C ARG A 257 6.03 -7.90 -0.31
N LEU A 258 7.30 -7.87 -0.75
CA LEU A 258 8.37 -7.17 -0.07
C LEU A 258 8.46 -5.73 -0.58
N LEU A 259 8.71 -4.80 0.34
CA LEU A 259 9.01 -3.42 0.03
C LEU A 259 10.41 -3.09 0.58
N ASP A 260 11.30 -2.66 -0.30
CA ASP A 260 12.68 -2.34 0.06
C ASP A 260 12.75 -1.15 1.03
N VAL A 261 13.51 -1.27 2.10
CA VAL A 261 13.86 -0.16 2.99
C VAL A 261 15.36 -0.24 3.29
N THR A 262 15.93 0.83 3.81
CA THR A 262 17.36 0.90 4.13
C THR A 262 17.56 1.39 5.56
N LEU A 263 18.62 0.95 6.22
CA LEU A 263 19.06 1.51 7.50
C LEU A 263 19.88 2.80 7.32
N ASN A 264 20.26 3.14 6.08
CA ASN A 264 21.06 4.33 5.77
C ASN A 264 20.17 5.48 5.22
N PRO A 265 20.06 6.61 5.94
CA PRO A 265 19.25 7.74 5.49
C PRO A 265 19.75 8.37 4.18
N LEU A 266 21.05 8.29 3.87
CA LEU A 266 21.61 8.83 2.63
C LEU A 266 21.26 7.98 1.41
N THR A 267 21.19 6.67 1.58
CA THR A 267 20.66 5.75 0.55
C THR A 267 19.21 6.10 0.22
N ALA A 268 18.40 6.42 1.24
CA ALA A 268 17.03 6.88 1.02
C ALA A 268 16.99 8.26 0.33
N LEU A 269 17.84 9.22 0.73
CA LEU A 269 17.93 10.52 0.08
C LEU A 269 18.33 10.40 -1.40
N TYR A 270 19.27 9.52 -1.71
CA TYR A 270 19.64 9.20 -3.09
C TYR A 270 18.43 8.74 -3.90
N PHE A 271 17.65 7.78 -3.41
CA PHE A 271 16.45 7.30 -4.09
C PHE A 271 15.33 8.35 -4.20
N ALA A 272 15.28 9.31 -3.28
CA ALA A 272 14.34 10.43 -3.37
C ALA A 272 14.73 11.43 -4.48
N CYS A 273 16.00 11.48 -4.87
CA CYS A 273 16.52 12.42 -5.86
C CYS A 273 16.84 11.79 -7.22
N SER A 274 17.02 10.47 -7.32
CA SER A 274 17.58 9.78 -8.49
C SER A 274 16.65 9.67 -9.71
N SER A 275 15.42 10.17 -9.62
CA SER A 275 14.45 10.14 -10.73
C SER A 275 13.36 11.20 -10.57
N LYS A 276 12.51 11.34 -11.59
CA LYS A 276 11.36 12.26 -11.62
C LYS A 276 11.73 13.69 -11.23
N ASP A 277 12.64 14.29 -11.99
CA ASP A 277 13.24 15.59 -11.68
C ASP A 277 12.22 16.75 -11.66
N SER A 278 11.07 16.56 -12.30
CA SER A 278 9.97 17.53 -12.35
C SER A 278 9.00 17.45 -11.16
N GLU A 279 9.12 16.44 -10.30
CA GLU A 279 8.25 16.21 -9.14
C GLU A 279 9.04 16.31 -7.83
N ASP A 280 8.40 16.75 -6.76
CA ASP A 280 9.03 16.76 -5.43
C ASP A 280 9.24 15.33 -4.92
N GLY A 281 10.38 15.09 -4.29
CA GLY A 281 10.71 13.82 -3.65
C GLY A 281 10.39 13.82 -2.16
N GLU A 282 10.56 12.67 -1.52
CA GLU A 282 10.45 12.54 -0.07
C GLU A 282 11.36 11.43 0.48
N VAL A 283 11.93 11.68 1.65
CA VAL A 283 12.56 10.65 2.49
C VAL A 283 11.60 10.28 3.60
N ILE A 284 11.30 9.00 3.70
CA ILE A 284 10.36 8.42 4.64
C ILE A 284 11.15 7.75 5.75
N ILE A 285 10.78 8.03 6.99
CA ILE A 285 11.37 7.45 8.19
C ILE A 285 10.31 6.59 8.86
N ILE A 286 10.58 5.31 9.00
CA ILE A 286 9.69 4.32 9.59
C ILE A 286 10.30 3.87 10.91
N LEU A 287 9.55 4.07 11.99
CA LEU A 287 9.91 3.72 13.34
C LEU A 287 8.97 2.59 13.81
N PRO A 288 9.34 1.31 13.63
CA PRO A 288 8.50 0.19 14.07
C PRO A 288 8.66 -0.09 15.57
N ASN A 289 7.58 -0.49 16.21
CA ASN A 289 7.65 -0.98 17.58
C ASN A 289 8.43 -2.31 17.63
N GLN A 290 8.78 -2.75 18.84
CA GLN A 290 9.55 -3.97 19.04
C GLN A 290 8.85 -5.26 18.54
N ASN A 291 7.52 -5.29 18.54
CA ASN A 291 6.73 -6.45 18.09
C ASN A 291 6.66 -6.57 16.56
N ASN A 292 6.84 -5.47 15.83
CA ASN A 292 6.81 -5.39 14.38
C ASN A 292 8.19 -5.63 13.75
N ILE A 293 9.26 -5.70 14.55
CA ILE A 293 10.58 -6.12 14.09
C ILE A 293 10.67 -7.64 14.22
N LYS A 294 10.88 -8.31 13.09
CA LYS A 294 10.98 -9.77 13.00
C LYS A 294 12.32 -10.19 12.40
N TYR A 295 12.85 -11.29 12.90
CA TYR A 295 13.98 -11.96 12.27
C TYR A 295 13.49 -12.88 11.15
N TYR A 296 14.39 -13.15 10.21
CA TYR A 296 14.15 -13.94 9.01
C TYR A 296 13.56 -15.34 9.27
N ASP A 297 13.80 -15.91 10.46
CA ASP A 297 13.39 -17.24 10.89
C ASP A 297 12.14 -17.25 11.77
N SER A 298 11.46 -16.12 11.97
CA SER A 298 10.27 -16.07 12.81
C SER A 298 9.05 -16.75 12.17
N ASP A 299 8.13 -17.26 13.00
CA ASP A 299 6.89 -17.89 12.53
C ASP A 299 5.97 -16.93 11.79
N THR A 300 5.89 -15.68 12.24
CA THR A 300 5.18 -14.60 11.55
C THR A 300 5.70 -14.43 10.12
N VAL A 301 7.01 -14.43 9.92
CA VAL A 301 7.62 -14.28 8.58
C VAL A 301 7.28 -15.45 7.67
N SER A 302 7.38 -16.70 8.16
CA SER A 302 6.97 -17.87 7.37
C SER A 302 5.49 -17.85 7.03
N CYS A 303 4.61 -17.46 7.96
CA CYS A 303 3.19 -17.30 7.65
C CYS A 303 2.95 -16.29 6.53
N LEU A 304 3.59 -15.12 6.63
CA LEU A 304 3.39 -14.01 5.70
C LEU A 304 3.97 -14.27 4.31
N THR A 305 5.14 -14.92 4.22
CA THR A 305 5.79 -15.23 2.94
C THR A 305 5.08 -16.35 2.20
N ASN A 306 4.60 -17.40 2.89
CA ASN A 306 3.92 -18.53 2.26
C ASN A 306 2.53 -18.19 1.71
N LEU A 307 1.96 -17.04 2.05
CA LEU A 307 0.79 -16.51 1.34
C LEU A 307 1.09 -16.31 -0.16
N ALA A 308 2.34 -16.06 -0.55
CA ALA A 308 2.72 -15.93 -1.96
C ALA A 308 2.51 -17.21 -2.77
N LYS A 309 2.53 -18.38 -2.12
CA LYS A 309 2.30 -19.68 -2.77
C LYS A 309 0.80 -19.99 -2.98
N MET A 310 -0.11 -19.24 -2.36
CA MET A 310 -1.55 -19.49 -2.47
C MET A 310 -2.15 -18.87 -3.74
N ASN A 311 -3.00 -19.63 -4.44
CA ASN A 311 -3.82 -19.06 -5.51
C ASN A 311 -4.83 -18.05 -4.97
N MET A 312 -5.36 -17.19 -5.84
CA MET A 312 -6.24 -16.09 -5.45
C MET A 312 -7.56 -16.57 -4.84
N HIS A 313 -8.14 -17.68 -5.32
CA HIS A 313 -9.34 -18.27 -4.72
C HIS A 313 -9.13 -18.65 -3.25
N ASP A 314 -8.06 -19.40 -2.97
CA ASP A 314 -7.74 -19.85 -1.61
C ASP A 314 -7.34 -18.67 -0.69
N LYS A 315 -6.73 -17.60 -1.23
CA LYS A 315 -6.48 -16.35 -0.50
C LYS A 315 -7.78 -15.63 -0.14
N ASN A 316 -8.68 -15.47 -1.12
CA ASN A 316 -9.98 -14.83 -0.94
C ASN A 316 -10.83 -15.53 0.15
N ASP A 317 -10.73 -16.85 0.26
CA ASP A 317 -11.36 -17.61 1.36
C ASP A 317 -10.85 -17.17 2.74
N ILE A 318 -9.53 -17.03 2.91
CA ILE A 318 -8.93 -16.55 4.16
C ILE A 318 -9.32 -15.09 4.42
N GLU A 319 -9.27 -14.25 3.39
CA GLU A 319 -9.69 -12.85 3.46
C GLU A 319 -11.12 -12.71 3.98
N ASN A 320 -12.06 -13.42 3.36
CA ASN A 320 -13.47 -13.42 3.76
C ASN A 320 -13.65 -13.90 5.21
N TYR A 321 -12.87 -14.90 5.64
CA TYR A 321 -12.89 -15.37 7.02
C TYR A 321 -12.43 -14.28 8.01
N LEU A 322 -11.36 -13.55 7.68
CA LEU A 322 -10.82 -12.48 8.53
C LEU A 322 -11.71 -11.23 8.56
N LEU A 323 -12.38 -10.89 7.45
CA LEU A 323 -13.35 -9.78 7.39
C LEU A 323 -14.61 -10.09 8.21
N THR A 324 -15.10 -11.33 8.16
CA THR A 324 -16.29 -11.75 8.92
C THR A 324 -15.99 -11.91 10.41
N LYS A 325 -14.81 -12.41 10.77
CA LYS A 325 -14.35 -12.58 12.15
C LYS A 325 -12.99 -11.91 12.32
N PRO A 326 -12.94 -10.60 12.66
CA PRO A 326 -11.69 -9.90 12.95
C PRO A 326 -11.05 -10.52 14.20
N THR A 327 -9.80 -10.98 14.11
CA THR A 327 -9.07 -11.72 15.18
C THR A 327 -9.59 -13.11 15.59
N PRO A 328 -9.77 -14.06 14.64
CA PRO A 328 -10.17 -15.41 15.01
C PRO A 328 -9.02 -16.14 15.72
N LYS A 329 -9.29 -16.84 16.84
CA LYS A 329 -8.25 -17.57 17.61
C LYS A 329 -7.44 -18.58 16.78
N LYS A 330 -8.02 -19.11 15.71
CA LYS A 330 -7.39 -20.04 14.77
C LYS A 330 -8.01 -19.89 13.38
N LEU A 331 -7.31 -20.37 12.37
CA LEU A 331 -7.87 -20.50 11.02
C LEU A 331 -9.03 -21.51 10.97
N ASN A 332 -9.85 -21.39 9.93
CA ASN A 332 -10.95 -22.32 9.68
C ASN A 332 -10.46 -23.59 8.97
N TYR A 333 -9.88 -24.52 9.73
CA TYR A 333 -9.40 -25.80 9.20
C TYR A 333 -10.51 -26.77 8.72
N ARG A 334 -11.78 -26.35 8.65
CA ARG A 334 -12.81 -27.09 7.90
C ARG A 334 -12.72 -26.80 6.39
N LYS A 335 -12.18 -25.64 6.00
CA LYS A 335 -12.01 -25.22 4.61
C LYS A 335 -10.68 -25.73 4.06
N THR A 336 -10.69 -26.24 2.82
CA THR A 336 -9.51 -26.78 2.15
C THR A 336 -8.44 -25.71 1.91
N SER A 337 -8.84 -24.49 1.56
CA SER A 337 -7.97 -23.32 1.38
C SER A 337 -7.09 -23.05 2.61
N HIS A 338 -7.67 -23.03 3.81
CA HIS A 338 -6.95 -22.85 5.07
C HIS A 338 -6.00 -24.01 5.39
N LYS A 339 -6.35 -25.25 5.03
CA LYS A 339 -5.46 -26.42 5.19
C LYS A 339 -4.27 -26.36 4.24
N LYS A 340 -4.49 -25.96 2.97
CA LYS A 340 -3.43 -25.78 1.98
C LYS A 340 -2.43 -24.71 2.42
N PHE A 341 -2.92 -23.59 2.97
CA PHE A 341 -2.04 -22.57 3.53
C PHE A 341 -1.13 -23.12 4.63
N LEU A 342 -1.69 -23.90 5.56
CA LEU A 342 -0.90 -24.57 6.58
C LEU A 342 0.11 -25.57 5.99
N HIS A 343 -0.22 -26.25 4.89
CA HIS A 343 0.71 -27.12 4.18
C HIS A 343 1.92 -26.33 3.69
N PHE A 344 1.72 -25.21 2.99
CA PHE A 344 2.83 -24.38 2.50
C PHE A 344 3.76 -23.89 3.62
N ILE A 345 3.18 -23.52 4.77
CA ILE A 345 4.00 -23.14 5.95
C ILE A 345 4.79 -24.33 6.48
N LYS A 346 4.22 -25.54 6.49
CA LYS A 346 4.91 -26.75 6.96
C LYS A 346 5.96 -27.27 6.00
N GLU A 347 5.78 -27.05 4.70
CA GLU A 347 6.81 -27.30 3.69
C GLU A 347 8.03 -26.41 3.95
N ASP A 348 7.81 -25.13 4.29
CA ASP A 348 8.84 -24.16 4.66
C ASP A 348 9.46 -24.43 6.06
N LYS A 349 8.63 -24.86 7.01
CA LYS A 349 8.99 -25.16 8.39
C LYS A 349 8.31 -26.46 8.86
N PRO A 350 8.96 -27.62 8.69
CA PRO A 350 8.36 -28.92 9.04
C PRO A 350 7.86 -29.03 10.48
N TYR A 351 8.52 -28.34 11.42
CA TYR A 351 8.17 -28.32 12.85
C TYR A 351 7.10 -27.29 13.23
N PHE A 352 6.53 -26.58 12.26
CA PHE A 352 5.54 -25.53 12.51
C PHE A 352 4.29 -26.09 13.19
N GLN A 353 4.00 -25.60 14.39
CA GLN A 353 2.77 -25.94 15.10
C GLN A 353 1.60 -25.20 14.47
N ASN A 354 0.39 -25.78 14.53
CA ASN A 354 -0.81 -25.22 13.89
C ASN A 354 -1.37 -23.95 14.63
N LEU A 355 -0.48 -23.16 15.24
CA LEU A 355 -0.74 -22.00 16.08
C LEU A 355 -0.47 -20.69 15.31
N ILE A 356 -1.12 -20.53 14.17
CA ILE A 356 -1.04 -19.28 13.39
C ILE A 356 -1.79 -18.19 14.17
N ASN A 357 -1.07 -17.15 14.58
CA ASN A 357 -1.70 -15.92 15.03
C ASN A 357 -2.31 -15.21 13.81
N THR A 358 -3.63 -15.29 13.68
CA THR A 358 -4.37 -14.77 12.52
C THR A 358 -4.26 -13.25 12.37
N SER A 359 -4.06 -12.52 13.48
CA SER A 359 -3.81 -11.08 13.42
C SER A 359 -2.47 -10.74 12.75
N ASP A 360 -1.53 -11.68 12.69
CA ASP A 360 -0.27 -11.46 11.98
C ASP A 360 -0.46 -11.46 10.46
N LEU A 361 -1.50 -12.14 9.94
CA LEU A 361 -1.73 -12.27 8.50
C LEU A 361 -2.09 -10.95 7.81
N THR A 362 -2.53 -9.94 8.55
CA THR A 362 -2.90 -8.61 8.03
C THR A 362 -1.93 -7.52 8.45
N ARG A 363 -0.80 -7.89 9.08
CA ARG A 363 0.22 -6.94 9.55
C ARG A 363 1.28 -6.66 8.49
N ILE A 364 1.97 -5.55 8.72
CA ILE A 364 3.22 -5.20 8.04
C ILE A 364 4.33 -5.33 9.07
N VAL A 365 5.35 -6.12 8.75
CA VAL A 365 6.50 -6.36 9.64
C VAL A 365 7.80 -5.93 8.99
N CYS A 366 8.70 -5.36 9.79
CA CYS A 366 10.06 -5.04 9.37
C CYS A 366 10.94 -6.28 9.58
N ILE A 367 11.59 -6.75 8.53
CA ILE A 367 12.42 -7.94 8.56
C ILE A 367 13.89 -7.55 8.61
N LYS A 368 14.59 -8.10 9.60
CA LYS A 368 16.05 -8.19 9.60
C LYS A 368 16.45 -9.45 8.81
N SER A 369 16.63 -9.26 7.51
CA SER A 369 17.06 -10.33 6.59
C SER A 369 18.56 -10.56 6.68
N LYS A 370 19.02 -11.73 6.23
CA LYS A 370 20.45 -11.97 6.03
C LYS A 370 20.96 -11.11 4.86
N LEU A 371 22.16 -10.56 4.99
CA LEU A 371 22.80 -9.76 3.94
C LEU A 371 23.51 -10.65 2.91
N ASN A 372 22.78 -11.61 2.34
CA ASN A 372 23.33 -12.64 1.45
C ASN A 372 23.47 -12.20 -0.02
N ASN A 373 23.20 -10.92 -0.31
CA ASN A 373 23.27 -10.36 -1.64
C ASN A 373 24.02 -9.03 -1.59
N GLU A 374 24.98 -8.84 -2.49
CA GLU A 374 25.86 -7.65 -2.52
C GLU A 374 25.07 -6.35 -2.63
N ARG A 375 23.97 -6.33 -3.40
CA ARG A 375 23.09 -5.15 -3.52
C ARG A 375 22.40 -4.83 -2.20
N ILE A 376 21.90 -5.85 -1.50
CA ILE A 376 21.24 -5.67 -0.20
C ILE A 376 22.28 -5.20 0.82
N ALA A 377 23.48 -5.78 0.83
CA ALA A 377 24.56 -5.37 1.71
C ALA A 377 24.98 -3.91 1.47
N ALA A 378 25.20 -3.52 0.21
CA ALA A 378 25.62 -2.18 -0.19
C ALA A 378 24.58 -1.11 0.18
N GLN A 379 23.30 -1.44 0.08
CA GLN A 379 22.21 -0.53 0.45
C GLN A 379 21.90 -0.54 1.95
N THR A 380 22.60 -1.35 2.76
CA THR A 380 22.19 -1.69 4.13
C THR A 380 20.70 -2.03 4.19
N GLY A 381 20.29 -2.86 3.24
CA GLY A 381 18.92 -3.15 2.89
C GLY A 381 18.22 -4.00 3.94
N ALA A 382 16.95 -3.65 4.17
CA ALA A 382 15.99 -4.42 4.94
C ALA A 382 14.65 -4.42 4.18
N PHE A 383 13.67 -5.17 4.68
CA PHE A 383 12.39 -5.28 4.00
C PHE A 383 11.23 -5.00 4.93
N LEU A 384 10.20 -4.36 4.39
CA LEU A 384 8.86 -4.46 4.94
C LEU A 384 8.14 -5.62 4.23
N LEU A 385 7.59 -6.55 5.00
CA LEU A 385 6.79 -7.65 4.48
C LEU A 385 5.32 -7.39 4.76
N PHE A 386 4.54 -7.35 3.67
CA PHE A 386 3.11 -7.06 3.71
C PHE A 386 2.30 -8.36 3.79
N GLY A 387 1.49 -8.45 4.84
CA GLY A 387 0.38 -9.38 4.93
C GLY A 387 -0.78 -9.00 4.02
N ILE A 388 -1.83 -9.81 4.07
CA ILE A 388 -3.05 -9.74 3.26
C ILE A 388 -3.58 -8.32 3.23
N LYS A 389 -3.45 -7.67 2.08
CA LYS A 389 -4.02 -6.36 1.74
C LYS A 389 -3.84 -5.32 2.85
N SER A 390 -2.70 -5.43 3.53
CA SER A 390 -2.29 -4.54 4.59
C SER A 390 -1.86 -3.20 3.98
N ARG A 391 -2.11 -2.11 4.71
CA ARG A 391 -1.75 -0.75 4.30
C ARG A 391 -1.04 -0.06 5.44
N MET A 392 0.07 0.61 5.15
CA MET A 392 0.70 1.47 6.14
C MET A 392 -0.19 2.67 6.41
N ASN A 393 -0.60 2.85 7.66
CA ASN A 393 -1.35 4.00 8.14
C ASN A 393 -0.38 5.06 8.72
N GLU A 394 -0.41 6.27 8.19
CA GLU A 394 0.55 7.31 8.58
C GLU A 394 0.20 8.06 9.88
N LYS A 395 -0.92 7.75 10.54
CA LYS A 395 -1.13 8.17 11.94
C LYS A 395 -0.19 7.40 12.87
N SER A 396 -0.03 7.89 14.10
CA SER A 396 0.53 7.12 15.22
C SER A 396 -0.27 5.85 15.47
N ASP A 397 -0.01 4.80 14.70
CA ASP A 397 -0.47 3.46 14.98
C ASP A 397 0.38 2.87 16.12
N TYR A 398 -0.17 1.90 16.85
CA TYR A 398 0.58 1.17 17.87
C TYR A 398 1.78 0.42 17.28
N ASN A 399 1.74 0.11 15.98
CA ASN A 399 2.71 -0.74 15.29
C ASN A 399 3.94 0.01 14.77
N TYR A 400 3.75 1.24 14.28
CA TYR A 400 4.80 2.04 13.68
C TYR A 400 4.45 3.53 13.71
N LYS A 401 5.49 4.37 13.72
CA LYS A 401 5.41 5.81 13.51
C LYS A 401 6.12 6.17 12.21
N ILE A 402 5.48 6.98 11.38
CA ILE A 402 6.02 7.41 10.08
C ILE A 402 6.28 8.92 10.11
N HIS A 403 7.44 9.32 9.63
CA HIS A 403 7.78 10.72 9.35
C HIS A 403 8.21 10.86 7.90
N ARG A 404 8.02 12.05 7.33
CA ARG A 404 8.39 12.37 5.95
C ARG A 404 9.17 13.67 5.92
N ILE A 405 10.23 13.69 5.13
CA ILE A 405 11.03 14.87 4.82
C ILE A 405 10.83 15.15 3.33
N ARG A 406 10.26 16.31 2.98
CA ARG A 406 10.01 16.68 1.58
C ARG A 406 11.28 17.25 0.94
N ILE A 407 11.58 16.79 -0.27
CA ILE A 407 12.73 17.23 -1.07
C ILE A 407 12.22 18.06 -2.24
N ASN A 408 12.70 19.30 -2.35
CA ASN A 408 12.33 20.19 -3.45
C ASN A 408 12.81 19.61 -4.80
N LYS A 409 11.93 19.54 -5.80
CA LYS A 409 12.28 19.13 -7.16
C LYS A 409 13.48 19.87 -7.76
N GLY A 410 13.57 21.19 -7.54
CA GLY A 410 14.65 22.03 -8.05
C GLY A 410 16.01 21.76 -7.41
N SER A 411 16.01 21.12 -6.23
CA SER A 411 17.22 20.84 -5.46
C SER A 411 17.78 19.44 -5.65
N LYS A 412 17.01 18.50 -6.24
CA LYS A 412 17.41 17.09 -6.40
C LYS A 412 18.77 16.93 -7.07
N ALA A 413 19.01 17.65 -8.16
CA ALA A 413 20.27 17.58 -8.90
C ALA A 413 21.46 18.08 -8.06
N ASN A 414 21.26 19.13 -7.25
CA ASN A 414 22.30 19.62 -6.35
C ASN A 414 22.59 18.61 -5.22
N ILE A 415 21.55 18.05 -4.61
CA ILE A 415 21.68 17.04 -3.56
C ILE A 415 22.41 15.79 -4.08
N LEU A 416 22.14 15.34 -5.32
CA LEU A 416 22.88 14.22 -5.92
C LEU A 416 24.37 14.51 -6.06
N LYS A 417 24.76 15.75 -6.40
CA LYS A 417 26.18 16.15 -6.44
C LYS A 417 26.80 16.13 -5.06
N GLU A 418 26.11 16.65 -4.05
CA GLU A 418 26.57 16.63 -2.65
C GLU A 418 26.70 15.20 -2.11
N LEU A 419 25.78 14.31 -2.48
CA LEU A 419 25.83 12.88 -2.15
C LEU A 419 27.02 12.18 -2.81
N ASP A 420 27.36 12.51 -4.07
CA ASP A 420 28.53 11.94 -4.74
C ASP A 420 29.85 12.32 -4.03
N LEU A 421 29.94 13.54 -3.47
CA LEU A 421 31.11 13.97 -2.67
C LEU A 421 31.34 13.10 -1.41
N VAL A 422 30.29 12.49 -0.88
CA VAL A 422 30.35 11.56 0.26
C VAL A 422 30.24 10.08 -0.17
N ASN A 423 30.53 9.78 -1.44
CA ASN A 423 30.49 8.44 -2.05
C ASN A 423 29.12 7.75 -2.04
N ILE A 424 28.03 8.50 -2.06
CA ILE A 424 26.68 7.96 -2.25
C ILE A 424 26.25 8.23 -3.69
N ASN A 425 26.38 7.22 -4.55
CA ASN A 425 26.11 7.34 -5.99
C ASN A 425 25.65 6.00 -6.60
N SER A 426 25.34 6.00 -7.90
CA SER A 426 24.83 4.82 -8.60
C SER A 426 25.74 3.60 -8.49
N ARG A 427 27.07 3.80 -8.47
CA ARG A 427 28.06 2.73 -8.30
C ARG A 427 28.02 2.10 -6.90
N THR A 428 27.98 2.91 -5.84
CA THR A 428 27.98 2.39 -4.46
C THR A 428 26.62 1.79 -4.07
N ILE A 429 25.52 2.29 -4.64
CA ILE A 429 24.16 1.80 -4.40
C ILE A 429 23.86 0.53 -5.21
N TYR A 430 24.43 0.40 -6.40
CA TYR A 430 24.28 -0.76 -7.28
C TYR A 430 25.66 -1.27 -7.71
N PRO A 431 26.30 -2.17 -6.93
CA PRO A 431 27.69 -2.59 -7.14
C PRO A 431 27.84 -3.61 -8.27
N THR A 432 27.25 -3.33 -9.43
CA THR A 432 27.40 -4.14 -10.65
C THR A 432 28.46 -3.51 -11.54
N LEU A 433 29.15 -4.34 -12.34
CA LEU A 433 30.12 -3.87 -13.33
C LEU A 433 29.48 -2.87 -14.31
N GLU A 434 28.25 -3.14 -14.74
CA GLU A 434 27.51 -2.27 -15.66
C GLU A 434 27.27 -0.87 -15.07
N ASN A 435 26.74 -0.79 -13.85
CA ASN A 435 26.52 0.52 -13.19
C ASN A 435 27.84 1.24 -12.87
N THR A 436 28.91 0.50 -12.60
CA THR A 436 30.25 1.08 -12.43
C THR A 436 30.72 1.73 -13.72
N ALA A 437 30.58 1.06 -14.86
CA ALA A 437 30.95 1.61 -16.17
C ALA A 437 30.10 2.84 -16.52
N LYS A 438 28.78 2.77 -16.32
CA LYS A 438 27.87 3.92 -16.55
C LYS A 438 28.29 5.14 -15.73
N TYR A 439 28.54 4.96 -14.44
CA TYR A 439 29.00 6.03 -13.55
C TYR A 439 30.32 6.67 -14.03
N LEU A 440 31.31 5.85 -14.42
CA LEU A 440 32.59 6.38 -14.91
C LEU A 440 32.41 7.20 -16.19
N LEU A 441 31.58 6.74 -17.13
CA LEU A 441 31.29 7.48 -18.35
C LEU A 441 30.61 8.82 -18.07
N GLU A 442 29.67 8.88 -17.12
CA GLU A 442 29.00 10.12 -16.74
C GLU A 442 29.94 11.09 -16.00
N LYS A 443 30.85 10.57 -15.18
CA LYS A 443 31.78 11.38 -14.38
C LYS A 443 32.82 12.14 -15.22
N TYR A 444 33.21 11.60 -16.37
CA TYR A 444 34.23 12.17 -17.26
C TYR A 444 33.64 12.79 -18.55
N LYS A 445 32.31 12.90 -18.65
CA LYS A 445 31.64 13.76 -19.62
C LYS A 445 31.58 15.19 -19.08
#